data_AF-A0A183BC01-F1
#
_entry.id   AF-A0A183BC01-F1
#
_cell.length_a   1.000
_cell.length_b   1.000
_cell.length_c   1.000
_cell.angle_alpha   90.00
_cell.angle_beta   90.00
_cell.angle_gamma   90.00
#
_symmetry.space_group_name_H-M   'P 1'
#
loop_
_entity.id
_entity.type
_entity.pdbx_description
1 polymer ?
#
loop_
_entity_poly.entity_id
_entity_poly.type
_entity_poly.pdbx_seq_one_letter_code
_entity_poly.pdbx_strand_id
1 'polypeptide(L)'
;METRYLQYLKERKTYDGAQSDSKKRYELTLAQKSKTCPKAYYGYEQSKAATREDIGCIRDAGGNPTLTSLEKASALQQHYKESYTVNLGNTLPAHSFTTECPMDKLLIEPQEVEKISKR
;
A
#
# COMPACT_ATOMS: atom_id res chain seq x y z
N MET A 1 2.88 -15.47 -29.69
CA MET A 1 3.48 -14.84 -28.49
C MET A 1 2.48 -14.77 -27.33
N GLU A 2 1.22 -14.44 -27.61
CA GLU A 2 0.15 -14.26 -26.61
C GLU A 2 -0.16 -15.51 -25.75
N THR A 3 -0.08 -16.70 -26.33
CA THR A 3 -0.33 -17.99 -25.62
C THR A 3 0.66 -18.26 -24.49
N ARG A 4 1.95 -17.94 -24.68
CA ARG A 4 3.00 -18.13 -23.67
C ARG A 4 2.86 -17.15 -22.50
N TYR A 5 2.43 -15.92 -22.80
CA TYR A 5 2.15 -14.91 -21.77
C TYR A 5 0.94 -15.29 -20.90
N LEU A 6 -0.15 -15.77 -21.53
CA LEU A 6 -1.32 -16.25 -20.79
C LEU A 6 -0.99 -17.46 -19.91
N GLN A 7 -0.13 -18.36 -20.38
CA GLN A 7 0.34 -19.50 -19.58
C GLN A 7 1.15 -19.03 -18.36
N TYR A 8 2.08 -18.08 -18.55
CA TYR A 8 2.82 -17.48 -17.44
C TYR A 8 1.91 -16.82 -16.40
N LEU A 9 0.89 -16.05 -16.82
CA LEU A 9 -0.05 -15.44 -15.88
C LEU A 9 -0.82 -16.47 -15.06
N LYS A 10 -1.23 -17.57 -15.69
CA LYS A 10 -1.90 -18.67 -15.00
C LYS A 10 -0.98 -19.31 -13.96
N GLU A 11 0.26 -19.62 -14.33
CA GLU A 11 1.24 -20.21 -13.43
C GLU A 11 1.56 -19.26 -12.26
N ARG A 12 1.82 -17.98 -12.54
CA ARG A 12 2.04 -16.96 -11.51
C ARG A 12 0.89 -16.91 -10.50
N LYS A 13 -0.35 -16.88 -10.97
CA LYS A 13 -1.53 -16.87 -10.08
C LYS A 13 -1.60 -18.12 -9.20
N THR A 14 -1.22 -19.29 -9.72
CA THR A 14 -1.16 -20.52 -8.91
C THR A 14 -0.05 -20.47 -7.86
N TYR A 15 1.13 -19.94 -8.21
CA TYR A 15 2.22 -19.75 -7.25
C TYR A 15 1.88 -18.74 -6.17
N ASP A 16 1.29 -17.60 -6.54
CA ASP A 16 0.85 -16.57 -5.60
C ASP A 16 -0.17 -17.14 -4.60
N GLY A 17 -1.11 -17.97 -5.08
CA GLY A 17 -2.07 -18.69 -4.24
C GLY A 17 -1.38 -19.66 -3.28
N ALA A 18 -0.49 -20.52 -3.77
CA ALA A 18 0.24 -21.47 -2.95
C ALA A 18 1.14 -20.79 -1.89
N GLN A 19 1.80 -19.70 -2.27
CA GLN A 19 2.60 -18.89 -1.36
C GLN A 19 1.72 -18.26 -0.26
N SER A 20 0.58 -17.68 -0.64
CA SER A 20 -0.37 -17.12 0.32
C SER A 20 -0.88 -18.18 1.31
N ASP A 21 -1.25 -19.36 0.81
CA ASP A 21 -1.76 -20.44 1.65
C ASP A 21 -0.71 -21.04 2.57
N SER A 22 0.53 -21.21 2.09
CA SER A 22 1.64 -21.65 2.95
C SER A 22 1.92 -20.66 4.07
N LYS A 23 1.91 -19.34 3.78
CA LYS A 23 2.04 -18.30 4.79
C LYS A 23 0.92 -18.36 5.82
N LYS A 24 -0.35 -18.51 5.39
CA LYS A 24 -1.49 -18.64 6.31
C LYS A 24 -1.35 -19.85 7.23
N ARG A 25 -0.96 -21.01 6.69
CA ARG A 25 -0.76 -22.25 7.49
C ARG A 25 0.36 -22.09 8.51
N TYR A 26 1.45 -21.44 8.12
CA TYR A 26 2.55 -21.12 9.03
C TYR A 26 2.08 -20.22 10.18
N GLU A 27 1.40 -19.11 9.88
CA GLU A 27 0.87 -18.18 10.89
C GLU A 27 -0.12 -18.87 11.83
N LEU A 28 -1.00 -19.72 11.31
CA LEU A 28 -1.95 -20.49 12.13
C LEU A 28 -1.23 -21.43 13.10
N THR A 29 -0.22 -22.14 12.61
CA THR A 29 0.60 -23.05 13.42
C THR A 29 1.34 -22.28 14.51
N LEU A 30 1.86 -21.11 14.15
CA LEU A 30 2.58 -20.24 15.07
C LEU A 30 1.65 -19.70 16.18
N ALA A 31 0.43 -19.27 15.83
CA ALA A 31 -0.58 -18.83 16.79
C ALA A 31 -1.05 -19.96 17.73
N GLN A 32 -1.13 -21.20 17.24
CA GLN A 32 -1.42 -22.35 18.10
C GLN A 32 -0.26 -22.61 19.08
N LYS A 33 0.98 -22.56 18.58
CA LYS A 33 2.19 -22.74 19.41
C LYS A 33 2.38 -21.62 20.43
N SER A 34 2.02 -20.39 20.09
CA SER A 34 2.11 -19.25 21.01
C SER A 34 1.13 -19.41 22.18
N LYS A 35 -0.10 -19.89 21.93
CA LYS A 35 -1.05 -20.23 23.01
C LYS A 35 -0.51 -21.31 23.95
N THR A 36 0.15 -22.34 23.42
CA THR A 36 0.70 -23.43 24.25
C THR A 36 1.97 -23.02 25.00
N CYS A 37 2.79 -22.13 24.43
CA CYS A 37 4.07 -21.71 25.01
C CYS A 37 4.28 -20.19 24.90
N PRO A 38 3.49 -19.36 25.61
CA PRO A 38 3.45 -17.92 25.37
C PRO A 38 4.80 -17.24 25.51
N LYS A 39 5.61 -17.67 26.49
CA LYS A 39 6.93 -17.08 26.76
C LYS A 39 7.92 -17.25 25.60
N ALA A 40 7.85 -18.36 24.86
CA ALA A 40 8.74 -18.61 23.73
C ALA A 40 8.40 -17.77 22.50
N TYR A 41 7.15 -17.31 22.38
CA TYR A 41 6.64 -16.56 21.23
C TYR A 41 6.26 -15.12 21.56
N TYR A 42 6.48 -14.68 22.80
CA TYR A 42 6.18 -13.32 23.27
C TYR A 42 6.81 -12.24 22.38
N GLY A 43 8.07 -12.41 21.97
CA GLY A 43 8.76 -11.47 21.09
C GLY A 43 8.12 -11.38 19.69
N TYR A 44 7.65 -12.50 19.16
CA TYR A 44 6.94 -12.52 17.88
C TYR A 44 5.60 -11.80 17.98
N GLU A 45 4.80 -12.09 19.00
CA GLU A 45 3.50 -11.44 19.24
C GLU A 45 3.66 -9.93 19.45
N GLN A 46 4.65 -9.49 20.23
CA GLN A 46 4.96 -8.06 20.41
C GLN A 46 5.37 -7.38 19.09
N SER A 47 6.15 -8.06 18.24
CA SER A 47 6.55 -7.49 16.93
C SER A 47 5.40 -7.38 15.92
N LYS A 48 4.33 -8.16 16.11
CA LYS A 48 3.15 -8.20 15.22
C LYS A 48 1.96 -7.44 15.79
N ALA A 49 1.96 -7.14 17.07
CA ALA A 49 1.02 -6.20 17.66
C ALA A 49 1.26 -4.85 16.98
N ALA A 50 0.36 -4.47 16.07
CA ALA A 50 0.21 -3.06 15.73
C ALA A 50 -0.08 -2.37 17.06
N THR A 51 0.85 -1.55 17.55
CA THR A 51 0.58 -0.83 18.78
C THR A 51 -0.65 0.04 18.55
N ARG A 52 -1.49 0.16 19.57
CA ARG A 52 -2.70 1.00 19.47
C ARG A 52 -2.35 2.44 19.06
N GLU A 53 -1.12 2.86 19.32
CA GLU A 53 -0.57 4.13 18.87
C GLU A 53 -0.52 4.26 17.33
N ASP A 54 -0.34 3.17 16.59
CA ASP A 54 -0.04 3.21 15.16
C ASP A 54 -1.29 3.41 14.28
N ILE A 55 -2.46 2.95 14.74
CA ILE A 55 -3.71 2.99 13.96
C ILE A 55 -4.64 4.15 14.40
N GLY A 56 -4.46 4.69 15.61
CA GLY A 56 -5.42 5.64 16.19
C GLY A 56 -4.85 6.91 16.82
N CYS A 57 -3.53 7.09 16.85
CA CYS A 57 -2.95 8.27 17.49
C CYS A 57 -2.84 9.43 16.49
N ILE A 58 -3.57 10.52 16.77
CA ILE A 58 -3.39 11.78 16.05
C ILE A 58 -1.97 12.27 16.36
N ARG A 59 -1.19 12.55 15.31
CA ARG A 59 0.17 13.05 15.45
C ARG A 59 0.20 14.55 15.19
N ASP A 60 1.14 15.23 15.83
CA ASP A 60 1.45 16.62 15.51
C ASP A 60 2.14 16.72 14.14
N ALA A 61 2.42 17.95 13.69
CA ALA A 61 3.13 18.19 12.42
C ALA A 61 4.57 17.63 12.42
N GLY A 62 5.15 17.34 13.59
CA GLY A 62 6.47 16.72 13.75
C GLY A 62 6.42 15.18 13.78
N GLY A 63 5.24 14.58 13.67
CA GLY A 63 5.06 13.12 13.76
C GLY A 63 5.06 12.56 15.18
N ASN A 64 5.07 13.41 16.21
CA ASN A 64 4.98 13.00 17.61
C ASN A 64 3.52 12.72 17.99
N PRO A 65 3.27 11.75 18.89
CA PRO A 65 1.93 11.46 19.37
C PRO A 65 1.37 12.60 20.22
N THR A 66 0.14 13.03 19.92
CA THR A 66 -0.57 14.00 20.77
C THR A 66 -1.17 13.32 21.99
N LEU A 67 -0.77 13.77 23.18
CA LEU A 67 -1.16 13.16 24.45
C LEU A 67 -2.42 13.82 25.02
N THR A 68 -2.52 15.14 24.92
CA THR A 68 -3.64 15.91 25.47
C THR A 68 -4.76 16.12 24.45
N SER A 69 -5.98 16.35 24.93
CA SER A 69 -7.12 16.68 24.07
C SER A 69 -6.91 17.99 23.30
N LEU A 70 -6.20 18.95 23.91
CA LEU A 70 -5.85 20.23 23.30
C LEU A 70 -4.87 20.06 22.14
N GLU A 71 -3.84 19.24 22.30
CA GLU A 71 -2.89 18.90 21.24
C GLU A 71 -3.58 18.21 20.07
N LYS A 72 -4.47 17.24 20.37
CA LYS A 72 -5.28 16.55 19.35
C LYS A 72 -6.13 17.53 18.54
N ALA A 73 -6.83 18.43 19.22
CA ALA A 73 -7.68 19.43 18.57
C ALA A 73 -6.85 20.38 17.70
N SER A 74 -5.66 20.78 18.17
CA SER A 74 -4.75 21.66 17.44
C SER A 74 -4.19 20.99 16.19
N ALA A 75 -3.74 19.72 16.30
CA ALA A 75 -3.26 18.93 15.17
C ALA A 75 -4.35 18.72 14.11
N LEU A 76 -5.58 18.41 14.54
CA LEU A 76 -6.73 18.31 13.64
C LEU A 76 -7.01 19.65 12.95
N GLN A 77 -7.03 20.75 13.71
CA GLN A 77 -7.27 22.08 13.15
C GLN A 77 -6.21 22.46 12.12
N GLN A 78 -4.94 22.15 12.38
CA GLN A 78 -3.85 22.37 11.43
C GLN A 78 -4.05 21.55 10.15
N HIS A 79 -4.35 20.25 10.27
CA HIS A 79 -4.63 19.38 9.13
C HIS A 79 -5.78 19.92 8.27
N TYR A 80 -6.88 20.37 8.90
CA TYR A 80 -8.00 20.98 8.17
C TYR A 80 -7.63 22.32 7.53
N LYS A 81 -6.83 23.16 8.20
CA LYS A 81 -6.35 24.39 7.57
C LYS A 81 -5.49 24.08 6.35
N GLU A 82 -4.53 23.16 6.44
CA GLU A 82 -3.69 22.79 5.30
C GLU A 82 -4.48 22.17 4.15
N SER A 83 -5.48 21.33 4.46
CA SER A 83 -6.31 20.67 3.43
C SER A 83 -7.34 21.61 2.78
N TYR A 84 -7.78 22.66 3.48
CA TYR A 84 -8.90 23.51 3.07
C TYR A 84 -8.55 25.00 2.95
N THR A 85 -7.26 25.37 3.02
CA THR A 85 -6.85 26.74 2.72
C THR A 85 -6.83 26.95 1.21
N VAL A 86 -7.77 27.79 0.77
CA VAL A 86 -7.88 28.36 -0.60
C VAL A 86 -8.61 27.48 -1.61
N ASN A 87 -9.90 27.24 -1.38
CA ASN A 87 -10.88 27.17 -2.47
C ASN A 87 -11.32 28.61 -2.80
N LEU A 88 -10.40 29.44 -3.31
CA LEU A 88 -10.75 30.75 -3.87
C LEU A 88 -11.28 30.53 -5.29
N GLY A 89 -12.46 29.90 -5.38
CA GLY A 89 -13.07 29.54 -6.65
C GLY A 89 -12.19 28.61 -7.47
N ASN A 90 -12.18 27.32 -7.14
CA ASN A 90 -11.93 26.34 -8.18
C ASN A 90 -13.02 26.54 -9.23
N THR A 91 -12.70 27.24 -10.32
CA THR A 91 -13.32 26.94 -11.62
C THR A 91 -13.31 25.42 -11.70
N LEU A 92 -14.50 24.82 -11.65
CA LEU A 92 -14.69 23.43 -12.04
C LEU A 92 -13.80 23.22 -13.26
N PRO A 93 -12.91 22.22 -13.30
CA PRO A 93 -12.11 21.99 -14.48
C PRO A 93 -13.10 21.92 -15.63
N ALA A 94 -13.01 22.89 -16.56
CA ALA A 94 -13.91 22.93 -17.69
C ALA A 94 -13.78 21.56 -18.32
N HIS A 95 -14.87 20.80 -18.37
CA HIS A 95 -14.90 19.54 -19.11
C HIS A 95 -14.65 19.91 -20.57
N SER A 96 -13.38 19.93 -20.97
CA SER A 96 -13.02 19.79 -22.36
C SER A 96 -13.41 18.36 -22.70
N PHE A 97 -14.56 18.21 -23.37
CA PHE A 97 -14.87 17.01 -24.12
C PHE A 97 -13.87 16.96 -25.27
N THR A 98 -12.65 16.54 -24.99
CA THR A 98 -11.72 16.12 -26.03
C THR A 98 -12.12 14.69 -26.37
N THR A 99 -12.87 14.55 -27.46
CA THR A 99 -13.28 13.27 -28.05
C THR A 99 -12.10 12.53 -28.67
N GLU A 100 -11.00 12.35 -27.93
CA GLU A 100 -9.86 11.57 -28.36
C GLU A 100 -9.34 10.74 -27.19
N CYS A 101 -9.71 9.46 -27.22
CA CYS A 101 -9.24 8.44 -26.29
C CYS A 101 -7.71 8.29 -26.48
N PRO A 102 -6.87 8.49 -25.46
CA PRO A 102 -5.41 8.44 -25.59
C PRO A 102 -4.85 7.01 -25.63
N MET A 103 -5.65 6.02 -26.06
CA MET A 103 -5.22 4.63 -26.20
C MET A 103 -4.65 4.31 -27.59
N ASP A 104 -4.80 5.20 -28.59
CA ASP A 104 -4.51 4.88 -29.99
C ASP A 104 -3.11 5.30 -30.50
N LYS A 105 -2.24 5.86 -29.66
CA LYS A 105 -0.89 6.28 -30.11
C LYS A 105 0.20 5.86 -29.13
N LEU A 106 0.39 4.55 -28.97
CA LEU A 106 1.68 4.01 -28.56
C LEU A 106 2.37 3.42 -29.78
N LEU A 107 3.02 4.28 -30.57
CA LEU A 107 4.06 3.85 -31.49
C LEU A 107 5.30 3.55 -30.65
N ILE A 108 5.49 2.26 -30.35
CA ILE A 108 6.73 1.76 -29.76
C ILE A 108 7.77 1.75 -30.90
N GLU A 109 8.79 2.60 -30.80
CA GLU A 109 9.92 2.54 -31.74
C GLU A 109 10.78 1.27 -31.49
N PRO A 110 11.30 0.62 -32.54
CA PRO A 110 11.96 -0.70 -32.41
C PRO A 110 13.28 -0.72 -31.62
N GLN A 111 13.79 0.39 -31.10
CA GLN A 111 15.21 0.51 -30.75
C GLN A 111 15.60 0.14 -29.31
N GLU A 112 14.65 -0.24 -28.44
CA GLU A 112 14.97 -0.62 -27.04
C GLU A 112 15.04 -2.13 -26.76
N VAL A 113 15.09 -2.98 -27.79
CA VAL A 113 15.32 -4.43 -27.63
C VAL A 113 16.72 -4.82 -28.11
N GLU A 114 17.76 -4.16 -27.62
CA GLU A 114 19.12 -4.72 -27.74
C GLU A 114 20.06 -4.20 -26.67
N LYS A 115 19.98 -4.73 -25.45
CA LYS A 115 21.06 -4.61 -24.46
C LYS A 115 20.98 -5.63 -23.31
N ILE A 116 20.74 -6.90 -23.62
CA ILE A 116 21.16 -7.99 -22.72
C ILE A 116 21.70 -9.15 -23.56
N SER A 117 22.91 -8.96 -24.08
CA SER A 117 23.78 -10.07 -24.47
C SER A 117 25.23 -9.61 -24.35
N LYS A 118 26.09 -10.52 -23.85
CA LYS A 118 27.51 -10.41 -23.41
C LYS A 118 27.63 -10.12 -21.90
N ARG A 119 28.14 -11.00 -21.05
CA ARG A 119 28.96 -12.22 -21.19
C ARG A 119 28.55 -13.24 -20.15
#